data_AF-A0A1Q7D172-F1
#
_entry.id   AF-A0A1Q7D172-F1
#
_cell.length_a   1.000
_cell.length_b   1.000
_cell.length_c   1.000
_cell.angle_alpha   90.00
_cell.angle_beta   90.00
_cell.angle_gamma   90.00
#
_symmetry.space_group_name_H-M   'P 1'
#
loop_
_entity.id
_entity.type
_entity.pdbx_description
1 polymer ?
#
loop_
_entity_poly.entity_id
_entity_poly.type
_entity_poly.pdbx_seq_one_letter_code
_entity_poly.pdbx_strand_id
1 'polypeptide(L)'
;MNRGFGLIEILIALVVVALAGTLLYKYVISTTRTVETMKEQRPLAGAKLAADVATLGTIRTVLETYRSEHGALPPDKASVLTILPAAPRFQCSGNDFEYDAAGGTLSLLINDPGSCQ
;
A
#
# COMPACT_ATOMS: atom_id res chain seq x y z
N MET A 1 6.98 60.69 22.84
CA MET A 1 5.49 60.69 22.89
C MET A 1 5.01 59.24 22.92
N ASN A 2 4.78 58.68 24.11
CA ASN A 2 4.09 57.40 24.26
C ASN A 2 2.60 57.63 23.99
N ARG A 3 2.15 57.34 22.76
CA ARG A 3 0.73 57.20 22.47
C ARG A 3 0.28 55.89 23.12
N GLY A 4 -0.44 56.00 24.23
CA GLY A 4 -1.07 54.86 24.89
C GLY A 4 -2.05 54.21 23.92
N PHE A 5 -1.83 52.93 23.62
CA PHE A 5 -2.77 52.11 22.86
C PHE A 5 -4.14 52.20 23.52
N GLY A 6 -5.15 52.63 22.78
CA GLY A 6 -6.53 52.67 23.28
C GLY A 6 -7.07 51.27 23.49
N LEU A 7 -7.96 51.08 24.48
CA LEU A 7 -8.62 49.78 24.76
C LEU A 7 -9.24 49.14 23.50
N ILE A 8 -9.74 49.96 22.59
CA ILE A 8 -10.33 49.54 21.31
C ILE A 8 -9.27 48.89 20.41
N GLU A 9 -8.06 49.42 20.36
CA GLU A 9 -6.97 48.94 19.50
C GLU A 9 -6.44 47.59 20.01
N ILE A 10 -6.38 47.41 21.33
CA ILE A 10 -6.05 46.12 21.98
C ILE A 10 -7.13 45.08 21.67
N LEU A 11 -8.40 45.45 21.75
CA LEU A 11 -9.51 44.54 21.42
C LEU A 11 -9.44 44.08 19.96
N ILE A 12 -9.17 44.99 19.02
CA ILE A 12 -9.01 44.64 17.60
C ILE A 12 -7.82 43.71 17.40
N ALA A 13 -6.67 43.99 18.02
CA ALA A 13 -5.49 43.13 17.94
C ALA A 13 -5.78 41.70 18.46
N LEU A 14 -6.50 41.58 19.57
CA LEU A 14 -6.89 40.28 20.12
C LEU A 14 -7.81 39.48 19.19
N VAL A 15 -8.76 40.14 18.54
CA VAL A 15 -9.64 39.48 17.55
C VAL A 15 -8.83 38.96 16.37
N VAL A 16 -7.89 39.75 15.84
CA VAL A 16 -7.03 39.33 14.73
C VAL A 16 -6.17 38.13 15.12
N VAL A 17 -5.57 38.17 16.31
CA VAL A 17 -4.75 37.05 16.83
C VAL A 17 -5.60 35.79 17.03
N ALA A 18 -6.82 35.91 17.52
CA ALA A 18 -7.73 34.77 17.69
C ALA A 18 -8.14 34.15 16.34
N LEU A 19 -8.43 34.98 15.33
CA LEU A 19 -8.74 34.50 13.98
C LEU A 19 -7.52 33.82 13.33
N ALA A 20 -6.34 34.42 13.44
CA ALA A 20 -5.10 33.82 12.93
C ALA A 20 -4.79 32.49 13.64
N GLY A 21 -4.93 32.44 14.97
CA GLY A 21 -4.70 31.24 15.77
C GLY A 21 -5.66 30.10 15.44
N THR A 22 -6.96 30.40 15.24
CA THR A 22 -7.95 29.39 14.87
C THR A 22 -7.74 28.82 13.47
N LEU A 23 -7.33 29.66 12.50
CA LEU A 23 -6.98 29.22 11.15
C LEU A 23 -5.74 28.31 11.15
N LEU A 24 -4.69 28.71 11.87
CA LEU A 24 -3.47 27.90 12.00
C LEU A 24 -3.75 26.57 12.72
N TYR A 25 -4.53 26.59 13.79
CA TYR A 25 -4.91 25.38 14.52
C TYR A 25 -5.67 24.37 13.64
N LYS A 26 -6.64 24.86 12.85
CA LYS A 26 -7.38 24.01 11.89
C LYS A 26 -6.47 23.41 10.83
N TYR A 27 -5.53 24.19 10.30
CA TYR A 27 -4.57 23.73 9.28
C TYR A 27 -3.59 22.67 9.83
N VAL A 28 -3.11 22.85 11.05
CA VAL A 28 -2.21 21.88 11.69
C VAL A 28 -2.95 20.58 12.01
N ILE A 29 -4.19 20.65 12.54
CA ILE A 29 -5.00 19.47 12.82
C ILE A 29 -5.40 18.70 11.55
N SER A 30 -5.69 19.39 10.45
CA SER A 30 -5.97 18.70 9.20
C SER A 30 -4.76 17.90 8.71
N THR A 31 -3.55 18.40 8.96
CA THR A 31 -2.30 17.74 8.54
C THR A 31 -2.00 16.51 9.40
N THR A 32 -2.23 16.56 10.72
CA THR A 32 -2.01 15.40 11.61
C THR A 32 -2.98 14.26 11.33
N ARG A 33 -4.26 14.54 11.05
CA ARG A 33 -5.23 13.48 10.71
C ARG A 33 -4.89 12.71 9.44
N THR A 34 -4.31 13.38 8.44
CA THR A 34 -3.88 12.71 7.21
C THR A 34 -2.68 11.78 7.45
N VAL A 35 -1.76 12.15 8.34
CA VAL A 35 -0.60 11.29 8.66
C VAL A 35 -1.00 10.09 9.51
N GLU A 36 -1.93 10.27 10.46
CA GLU A 36 -2.42 9.17 11.30
C GLU A 36 -3.18 8.12 10.48
N THR A 37 -4.10 8.55 9.60
CA THR A 37 -4.84 7.63 8.71
C THR A 37 -3.92 6.88 7.75
N MET A 38 -2.86 7.52 7.23
CA MET A 38 -1.87 6.87 6.39
C MET A 38 -1.01 5.86 7.16
N LYS A 39 -0.68 6.13 8.42
CA LYS A 39 0.08 5.20 9.25
C LYS A 39 -0.77 3.98 9.64
N GLU A 40 -2.05 4.20 9.88
CA GLU A 40 -3.03 3.16 10.21
C GLU A 40 -3.32 2.23 9.01
N GLN A 41 -3.37 2.76 7.79
CA GLN A 41 -3.65 2.00 6.57
C GLN A 41 -2.46 1.23 5.96
N ARG A 42 -1.25 1.30 6.56
CA ARG A 42 0.02 0.73 6.02
C ARG A 42 0.06 0.67 4.48
N PRO A 43 -0.05 1.81 3.77
CA PRO A 43 -0.22 1.84 2.32
C PRO A 43 0.94 1.17 1.58
N LEU A 44 2.14 1.18 2.15
CA LEU A 44 3.30 0.48 1.61
C LEU A 44 3.15 -1.04 1.66
N ALA A 45 2.64 -1.61 2.75
CA ALA A 45 2.42 -3.05 2.87
C ALA A 45 1.30 -3.52 1.93
N GLY A 46 0.22 -2.75 1.84
CA GLY A 46 -0.84 -2.98 0.85
C GLY A 46 -0.34 -2.92 -0.59
N ALA A 47 0.52 -1.95 -0.91
CA ALA A 47 1.12 -1.83 -2.24
C ALA A 47 2.06 -2.99 -2.58
N LYS A 48 2.91 -3.41 -1.63
CA LYS A 48 3.76 -4.60 -1.78
C LYS A 48 2.91 -5.85 -2.06
N LEU A 49 1.87 -6.09 -1.26
CA LEU A 49 0.99 -7.24 -1.45
C LEU A 49 0.24 -7.18 -2.80
N ALA A 50 -0.24 -6.01 -3.21
CA ALA A 50 -0.87 -5.83 -4.51
C ALA A 50 0.07 -6.16 -5.68
N ALA A 51 1.36 -5.79 -5.56
CA ALA A 51 2.38 -6.17 -6.54
C ALA A 51 2.63 -7.69 -6.57
N ASP A 52 2.57 -8.36 -5.42
CA ASP A 52 2.72 -9.82 -5.34
C ASP A 52 1.53 -10.55 -5.97
N VAL A 53 0.32 -10.03 -5.75
CA VAL A 53 -0.91 -10.54 -6.41
C VAL A 53 -0.82 -10.36 -7.93
N ALA A 54 -0.29 -9.23 -8.41
CA ALA A 54 -0.07 -9.01 -9.84
C ALA A 54 0.99 -9.97 -10.42
N THR A 55 2.05 -10.26 -9.65
CA THR A 55 3.06 -11.26 -10.03
C THR A 55 2.43 -12.65 -10.16
N LEU A 56 1.58 -13.07 -9.22
CA LEU A 56 0.80 -14.31 -9.35
C LEU A 56 -0.12 -14.32 -10.58
N GLY A 57 -0.75 -13.20 -10.90
CA GLY A 57 -1.56 -13.06 -12.10
C GLY A 57 -0.76 -13.35 -13.37
N THR A 58 0.49 -12.90 -13.41
CA THR A 58 1.41 -13.17 -14.53
C THR A 58 1.74 -14.66 -14.63
N ILE A 59 2.02 -15.33 -13.50
CA ILE A 59 2.27 -16.78 -13.47
C ILE A 59 1.01 -17.55 -13.96
N ARG A 60 -0.20 -17.13 -13.55
CA ARG A 60 -1.45 -17.74 -14.03
C ARG A 60 -1.58 -17.65 -15.56
N THR A 61 -1.24 -16.52 -16.16
CA THR A 61 -1.26 -16.36 -17.62
C THR A 61 -0.27 -17.32 -18.31
N VAL A 62 0.92 -17.53 -17.73
CA VAL A 62 1.88 -18.51 -18.24
C VAL A 62 1.35 -19.94 -18.13
N LEU A 63 0.72 -20.29 -16.99
CA LEU A 63 0.10 -21.61 -16.83
C LEU A 63 -1.03 -21.87 -17.82
N GLU A 64 -1.86 -20.87 -18.08
CA GLU A 64 -2.94 -20.99 -19.07
C GLU A 64 -2.38 -21.19 -20.47
N THR A 65 -1.32 -20.46 -20.82
CA THR A 65 -0.61 -20.64 -22.09
C THR A 65 -0.02 -22.05 -22.20
N TYR A 66 0.68 -22.51 -21.17
CA TYR A 66 1.25 -23.87 -21.12
C TYR A 66 0.16 -24.94 -21.27
N ARG A 67 -0.98 -24.78 -20.57
CA ARG A 67 -2.11 -25.69 -20.67
C ARG A 67 -2.70 -25.73 -22.07
N SER A 68 -2.78 -24.58 -22.75
CA SER A 68 -3.27 -24.48 -24.13
C SER A 68 -2.34 -25.17 -25.13
N GLU A 69 -1.03 -25.12 -24.90
CA GLU A 69 -0.01 -25.69 -25.80
C GLU A 69 0.18 -27.20 -25.58
N HIS A 70 0.19 -27.64 -24.32
CA HIS A 70 0.52 -29.03 -23.96
C HIS A 70 -0.71 -29.88 -23.61
N GLY A 71 -1.89 -29.27 -23.44
CA GLY A 71 -3.11 -29.96 -23.01
C GLY A 71 -3.10 -30.42 -21.55
N ALA A 72 -2.06 -30.08 -20.78
CA ALA A 72 -1.86 -30.49 -19.39
C ALA A 72 -1.25 -29.35 -18.57
N LEU A 73 -1.43 -29.42 -17.25
CA LEU A 73 -0.78 -28.50 -16.31
C LEU A 73 0.62 -29.03 -15.94
N PRO A 74 1.57 -28.15 -15.56
CA PRO A 74 2.86 -28.58 -15.02
C PRO A 74 2.68 -29.50 -13.80
N PRO A 75 3.51 -30.55 -13.64
CA PRO A 75 3.30 -31.56 -12.60
C PRO A 75 3.64 -31.07 -11.19
N ASP A 76 4.45 -30.02 -11.06
CA ASP A 76 4.92 -29.51 -9.78
C ASP A 76 5.40 -28.05 -9.90
N LYS A 77 5.62 -27.40 -8.75
CA LYS A 77 6.05 -26.00 -8.68
C LYS A 77 7.40 -25.74 -9.36
N ALA A 78 8.36 -26.67 -9.29
CA ALA A 78 9.65 -26.50 -9.95
C ALA A 78 9.47 -26.49 -11.47
N SER A 79 8.59 -27.33 -12.01
CA SER A 79 8.21 -27.29 -13.42
C SER A 79 7.54 -25.96 -13.82
N VAL A 80 6.78 -25.32 -12.92
CA VAL A 80 6.28 -23.94 -13.16
C VAL A 80 7.42 -22.94 -13.23
N LEU A 81 8.42 -23.05 -12.34
CA LEU A 81 9.55 -22.12 -12.30
C LEU A 81 10.45 -22.21 -13.54
N THR A 82 10.53 -23.37 -14.20
CA THR A 82 11.36 -23.54 -15.42
C THR A 82 10.72 -22.95 -16.67
N ILE A 83 9.39 -22.84 -16.72
CA ILE A 83 8.67 -22.27 -17.87
C ILE A 83 8.52 -20.73 -17.78
N LEU A 84 8.78 -20.15 -16.61
CA LEU A 84 8.72 -18.70 -16.43
C LEU A 84 9.89 -18.01 -17.16
N PRO A 85 9.65 -16.85 -17.81
CA PRO A 85 10.70 -16.10 -18.49
C PRO A 85 11.76 -15.53 -17.54
N ALA A 86 11.40 -15.35 -16.27
CA ALA A 86 12.29 -14.94 -15.19
C ALA A 86 11.75 -15.45 -13.86
N ALA A 87 12.64 -15.61 -12.87
CA ALA A 87 12.23 -15.95 -11.51
C ALA A 87 11.29 -14.87 -10.93
N PRO A 88 10.15 -15.25 -10.34
CA PRO A 88 9.21 -14.29 -9.77
C PRO A 88 9.84 -13.54 -8.60
N ARG A 89 9.59 -12.23 -8.54
CA ARG A 89 10.14 -11.35 -7.51
C ARG A 89 9.02 -10.73 -6.69
N PHE A 90 8.77 -11.33 -5.54
CA PHE A 90 7.83 -10.81 -4.57
C PHE A 90 8.43 -9.65 -3.77
N GLN A 91 7.60 -8.66 -3.45
CA GLN A 91 7.91 -7.45 -2.71
C GLN A 91 7.76 -7.65 -1.20
N CYS A 92 6.86 -8.55 -0.77
CA CYS A 92 6.78 -8.95 0.63
C CYS A 92 7.98 -9.87 0.95
N SER A 93 8.72 -9.53 2.00
CA SER A 93 9.91 -10.29 2.40
C SER A 93 9.53 -11.73 2.78
N GLY A 94 10.21 -12.72 2.17
CA GLY A 94 9.94 -14.14 2.40
C GLY A 94 8.65 -14.65 1.76
N ASN A 95 7.98 -13.83 0.93
CA ASN A 95 6.82 -14.28 0.19
C ASN A 95 7.22 -15.21 -0.95
N ASP A 96 6.31 -16.12 -1.26
CA ASP A 96 6.44 -17.12 -2.30
C ASP A 96 5.02 -17.52 -2.74
N PHE A 97 4.89 -18.41 -3.72
CA PHE A 97 3.63 -18.98 -4.13
C PHE A 97 3.56 -20.49 -3.90
N GLU A 98 2.35 -20.97 -3.61
CA GLU A 98 2.02 -22.39 -3.64
C GLU A 98 1.34 -22.72 -4.96
N TYR A 99 1.55 -23.95 -5.41
CA TYR A 99 1.00 -24.46 -6.65
C TYR A 99 0.38 -25.84 -6.42
N ASP A 100 -0.90 -25.97 -6.75
CA ASP A 100 -1.60 -27.25 -6.77
C ASP A 100 -1.68 -27.77 -8.22
N ALA A 101 -0.99 -28.88 -8.49
CA ALA A 101 -0.94 -29.48 -9.82
C ALA A 101 -2.27 -30.16 -10.24
N ALA A 102 -3.13 -30.53 -9.29
CA ALA A 102 -4.40 -31.19 -9.61
C ALA A 102 -5.42 -30.19 -10.17
N GLY A 103 -5.51 -29.01 -9.56
CA GLY A 103 -6.43 -27.94 -9.99
C GLY A 103 -5.79 -26.82 -10.81
N GLY A 104 -4.45 -26.71 -10.84
CA GLY A 104 -3.75 -25.55 -11.39
C GLY A 104 -3.87 -24.30 -10.52
N THR A 105 -4.19 -24.48 -9.24
CA THR A 105 -4.44 -23.36 -8.32
C THR A 105 -3.12 -22.71 -7.90
N LEU A 106 -3.12 -21.38 -7.82
CA LEU A 106 -1.99 -20.58 -7.35
C LEU A 106 -2.42 -19.67 -6.20
N SER A 107 -1.71 -19.75 -5.07
CA SER A 107 -1.90 -18.91 -3.88
C SER A 107 -0.57 -18.28 -3.43
N LEU A 108 -0.65 -17.10 -2.81
CA LEU A 108 0.51 -16.51 -2.14
C LEU A 108 0.65 -17.13 -0.75
N LEU A 109 1.89 -17.34 -0.32
CA LEU A 109 2.20 -17.72 1.05
C LEU A 109 1.84 -16.58 2.03
N ILE A 110 2.16 -15.34 1.66
CA ILE A 110 1.73 -14.13 2.36
C ILE A 110 0.61 -13.47 1.56
N ASN A 111 -0.62 -13.62 2.04
CA ASN A 111 -1.82 -13.11 1.39
C ASN A 111 -2.52 -11.97 2.16
N ASP A 112 -1.96 -11.56 3.30
CA ASP A 112 -2.47 -10.47 4.10
C ASP A 112 -1.43 -9.33 4.23
N PRO A 113 -1.87 -8.06 4.19
CA PRO A 113 -0.95 -6.92 4.23
C PRO A 113 -0.34 -6.70 5.63
N GLY A 114 -0.89 -7.30 6.68
CA GLY A 114 -0.35 -7.22 8.04
C GLY A 114 0.95 -8.00 8.20
N SER A 115 1.06 -9.12 7.50
CA SER A 115 2.21 -10.02 7.44
C SER A 115 3.27 -9.58 6.43
N CYS A 116 2.94 -8.67 5.51
CA CYS A 116 3.88 -8.09 4.57
C CYS A 116 4.69 -6.95 5.21
N GLN A 117 5.86 -7.27 5.77
CA GLN A 117 6.76 -6.31 6.43
C GLN A 117 7.84 -5.78 5.47
#